data_AF-A0A6A6JZ37-F1
#
_entry.id   AF-A0A6A6JZ37-F1
#
_cell.length_a   1.000
_cell.length_b   1.000
_cell.length_c   1.000
_cell.angle_alpha   90.00
_cell.angle_beta   90.00
_cell.angle_gamma   90.00
#
_symmetry.space_group_name_H-M   'P 1'
#
loop_
_entity.id
_entity.type
_entity.pdbx_description
1 polymer ?
#
loop_
_entity_poly.entity_id
_entity_poly.type
_entity_poly.pdbx_seq_one_letter_code
_entity_poly.pdbx_strand_id
1 'polypeptide(L)'
;MREVEVEKLKVPNDMQHSSTSVHTYPITTETSNMDEFACIERYIRPLMRSGFGTENDDAGKISSPNGSFIVTQDILVEGIHFLPNSNPALLAKKALRVNLSDLAAMGAQPHGYVLGMSLPQGVTEDWWKEFSNGLREDNTHYNVNLMGGTRHLTTRGLIEGEYLTLKYRYDLPEPRITLGSKICSIASACIDISDGLVQDIGHICRLSNVGARVHLDQIPISDEARDVLRHNPELIERICSGGDDYELAFTSAAENHTQIMLIAADLGVKVTKVGTIVAQPGVRVYDSKGSIIRLTHHGYRHRF
;
A
#
# COMPACT_ATOMS: atom_id res chain seq x y z
N MET A 1 12.82 3.22 26.53
CA MET A 1 12.46 4.22 25.50
C MET A 1 12.24 3.46 24.20
N ARG A 2 11.19 3.76 23.41
CA ARG A 2 10.94 3.09 22.13
C ARG A 2 11.43 3.94 20.97
N GLU A 3 11.99 3.30 19.96
CA GLU A 3 12.63 3.92 18.80
C GLU A 3 11.75 3.77 17.57
N VAL A 4 11.84 4.72 16.63
CA VAL A 4 11.21 4.64 15.31
C VAL A 4 12.32 4.33 14.31
N GLU A 5 12.17 3.23 13.60
CA GLU A 5 13.14 2.79 12.60
C GLU A 5 12.48 2.67 11.22
N VAL A 6 13.24 3.04 10.19
CA VAL A 6 12.82 3.07 8.79
C VAL A 6 13.88 2.36 7.97
N GLU A 7 13.46 1.43 7.12
CA GLU A 7 14.36 0.78 6.18
C GLU A 7 14.49 1.57 4.86
N LYS A 8 15.63 1.41 4.20
CA LYS A 8 15.86 1.93 2.87
C LYS A 8 16.71 0.99 2.02
N LEU A 9 16.28 0.80 0.78
CA LEU A 9 17.01 0.08 -0.28
C LEU A 9 18.40 0.67 -0.57
N LYS A 10 19.38 -0.22 -0.77
CA LYS A 10 20.52 0.05 -1.66
C LYS A 10 20.09 -0.31 -3.08
N VAL A 11 20.24 0.61 -4.03
CA VAL A 11 20.10 0.27 -5.45
C VAL A 11 21.10 -0.87 -5.74
N PRO A 12 20.69 -1.97 -6.39
CA PRO A 12 21.63 -3.02 -6.79
C PRO A 12 22.76 -2.40 -7.62
N ASN A 13 24.02 -2.73 -7.29
CA ASN A 13 25.20 -2.24 -8.00
C ASN A 13 25.23 -2.62 -9.50
N ASP A 14 24.33 -3.50 -9.92
CA ASP A 14 24.29 -4.11 -11.24
C ASP A 14 23.53 -3.24 -12.26
N MET A 15 22.89 -2.14 -11.83
CA MET A 15 22.33 -1.12 -12.72
C MET A 15 23.36 -0.03 -13.08
N GLN A 16 24.60 -0.43 -13.41
CA GLN A 16 25.50 0.44 -14.16
C GLN A 16 24.95 0.62 -15.58
N HIS A 17 24.28 1.75 -15.80
CA HIS A 17 24.05 2.37 -17.11
C HIS A 17 23.75 1.40 -18.27
N SER A 18 22.80 0.49 -18.13
CA SER A 18 22.10 0.03 -19.33
C SER A 18 21.14 1.15 -19.70
N SER A 19 21.31 1.75 -20.87
CA SER A 19 20.35 2.68 -21.47
C SER A 19 18.99 2.00 -21.58
N THR A 20 18.18 2.07 -20.53
CA THR A 20 16.81 1.58 -20.52
C THR A 20 16.03 2.53 -21.41
N SER A 21 15.82 2.15 -22.66
CA SER A 21 14.84 2.81 -23.51
C SER A 21 13.51 2.76 -22.77
N VAL A 22 12.98 3.93 -22.40
CA VAL A 22 11.64 4.04 -21.86
C VAL A 22 10.68 3.65 -22.98
N HIS A 23 10.32 2.37 -23.04
CA HIS A 23 9.28 1.90 -23.92
C HIS A 23 7.95 2.42 -23.37
N THR A 24 7.38 3.41 -24.05
CA THR A 24 6.01 3.84 -23.80
C THR A 24 5.06 2.82 -24.43
N TYR A 25 4.12 2.32 -23.64
CA TYR A 25 3.07 1.43 -24.11
C TYR A 25 1.76 2.21 -24.19
N PRO A 26 1.41 2.80 -25.36
CA PRO A 26 0.19 3.58 -25.49
C PRO A 26 -1.03 2.67 -25.29
N ILE A 27 -1.94 3.07 -24.40
CA ILE A 27 -3.26 2.46 -24.31
C ILE A 27 -4.11 3.05 -25.44
N THR A 28 -4.37 2.26 -26.48
CA THR A 28 -5.18 2.68 -27.63
C THR A 28 -6.66 2.40 -27.37
N THR A 29 -7.55 3.21 -27.95
CA THR A 29 -9.00 2.93 -27.98
C THR A 29 -9.40 1.94 -29.07
N GLU A 30 -8.44 1.46 -29.86
CA GLU A 30 -8.68 0.43 -30.87
C GLU A 30 -8.92 -0.91 -30.18
N THR A 31 -10.00 -1.59 -30.58
CA THR A 31 -10.33 -2.93 -30.10
C THR A 31 -9.29 -3.93 -30.60
N SER A 32 -8.61 -4.59 -29.65
CA SER A 32 -7.76 -5.76 -29.90
C SER A 32 -8.57 -6.87 -30.58
N ASN A 33 -7.95 -7.57 -31.54
CA ASN A 33 -8.53 -8.78 -32.15
C ASN A 33 -8.50 -10.02 -31.22
N MET A 34 -7.78 -9.96 -30.10
CA MET A 34 -7.85 -10.99 -29.05
C MET A 34 -8.93 -10.64 -28.05
N ASP A 35 -9.82 -11.60 -27.79
CA ASP A 35 -10.78 -11.52 -26.68
C ASP A 35 -10.10 -11.75 -25.32
N GLU A 36 -10.85 -11.48 -24.25
CA GLU A 36 -10.39 -11.57 -22.86
C GLU A 36 -9.85 -12.97 -22.53
N PHE A 37 -10.59 -14.02 -22.90
CA PHE A 37 -10.21 -15.41 -22.63
C PHE A 37 -8.89 -15.77 -23.30
N ALA A 38 -8.68 -15.35 -24.56
CA ALA A 38 -7.41 -15.53 -25.25
C ALA A 38 -6.25 -14.80 -24.55
N CYS A 39 -6.50 -13.63 -23.96
CA CYS A 39 -5.49 -12.90 -23.18
C CYS A 39 -5.16 -13.60 -21.87
N ILE A 40 -6.18 -14.10 -21.15
CA ILE A 40 -6.00 -14.87 -19.92
C ILE A 40 -5.17 -16.13 -20.20
N GLU A 41 -5.57 -16.93 -21.18
CA GLU A 41 -4.87 -18.17 -21.53
C GLU A 41 -3.42 -17.93 -21.93
N ARG A 42 -3.18 -16.89 -22.73
CA ARG A 42 -1.85 -16.64 -23.29
C ARG A 42 -0.88 -15.98 -22.32
N TYR A 43 -1.36 -15.05 -21.49
CA TYR A 43 -0.49 -14.17 -20.71
C TYR A 43 -0.67 -14.31 -19.19
N ILE A 44 -1.85 -14.70 -18.71
CA ILE A 44 -2.16 -14.75 -17.27
C ILE A 44 -2.03 -16.18 -16.71
N ARG A 45 -2.60 -17.19 -17.38
CA ARG A 45 -2.55 -18.60 -16.93
C ARG A 45 -1.11 -19.10 -16.71
N PRO A 46 -0.08 -18.71 -17.51
CA PRO A 46 1.31 -19.10 -17.25
C PRO A 46 1.92 -18.54 -15.96
N LEU A 47 1.30 -17.55 -15.31
CA LEU A 47 1.76 -16.99 -14.02
C LEU A 47 1.41 -17.90 -12.83
N MET A 48 0.50 -18.86 -13.01
CA MET A 48 0.04 -19.77 -11.96
C MET A 48 1.14 -20.78 -11.58
N ARG A 49 1.37 -20.97 -10.28
CA ARG A 49 2.34 -21.94 -9.74
C ARG A 49 1.62 -23.17 -9.18
N SER A 50 2.26 -24.33 -9.26
CA SER A 50 1.73 -25.60 -8.73
C SER A 50 1.31 -25.49 -7.26
N GLY A 51 0.11 -25.98 -6.93
CA GLY A 51 -0.49 -25.88 -5.57
C GLY A 51 -1.45 -24.70 -5.38
N PHE A 52 -1.49 -23.79 -6.37
CA PHE A 52 -2.44 -22.68 -6.47
C PHE A 52 -3.18 -22.82 -7.81
N GLY A 53 -4.51 -22.82 -7.80
CA GLY A 53 -5.28 -23.03 -9.03
C GLY A 53 -6.70 -22.53 -8.94
N THR A 54 -7.24 -22.04 -10.06
CA THR A 54 -8.68 -21.97 -10.27
C THR A 54 -9.14 -23.37 -10.65
N GLU A 55 -9.98 -24.02 -9.83
CA GLU A 55 -10.51 -25.34 -10.21
C GLU A 55 -11.52 -25.20 -11.36
N ASN A 56 -12.19 -24.05 -11.50
CA ASN A 56 -13.20 -23.76 -12.53
C ASN A 56 -13.35 -22.24 -12.85
N ASP A 57 -12.25 -21.48 -12.93
CA ASP A 57 -12.21 -20.02 -13.24
C ASP A 57 -12.89 -19.04 -12.25
N ASP A 58 -13.88 -19.46 -11.46
CA ASP A 58 -14.66 -18.54 -10.60
C ASP A 58 -13.93 -18.08 -9.33
N ALA A 59 -13.01 -18.89 -8.80
CA ALA A 59 -12.19 -18.53 -7.64
C ALA A 59 -10.89 -19.33 -7.56
N GLY A 60 -9.88 -18.74 -6.93
CA GLY A 60 -8.61 -19.41 -6.62
C GLY A 60 -8.73 -20.29 -5.37
N LYS A 61 -8.20 -21.52 -5.44
CA LYS A 61 -8.11 -22.46 -4.33
C LYS A 61 -6.68 -22.56 -3.82
N ILE A 62 -6.53 -22.46 -2.50
CA ILE A 62 -5.28 -22.66 -1.76
C ILE A 62 -5.44 -23.91 -0.91
N SER A 63 -4.71 -24.97 -1.26
CA SER A 63 -4.74 -26.23 -0.52
C SER A 63 -3.81 -26.19 0.69
N SER A 64 -4.31 -26.62 1.85
CA SER A 64 -3.55 -26.78 3.10
C SER A 64 -3.86 -28.15 3.73
N PRO A 65 -2.94 -28.74 4.53
CA PRO A 65 -3.21 -29.97 5.26
C PRO A 65 -4.48 -29.92 6.13
N ASN A 66 -4.90 -28.73 6.55
CA ASN A 66 -6.06 -28.52 7.44
C ASN A 66 -7.34 -28.12 6.70
N GLY A 67 -7.35 -28.16 5.36
CA GLY A 67 -8.49 -27.74 4.55
C GLY A 67 -8.07 -26.86 3.37
N SER A 68 -9.04 -26.38 2.59
CA SER A 68 -8.78 -25.48 1.46
C SER A 68 -9.37 -24.10 1.73
N PHE A 69 -8.65 -23.05 1.34
CA PHE A 69 -9.19 -21.70 1.28
C PHE A 69 -9.58 -21.36 -0.15
N ILE A 70 -10.72 -20.71 -0.32
CA ILE A 70 -11.19 -20.19 -1.61
C ILE A 70 -11.10 -18.67 -1.56
N VAL A 71 -10.51 -18.07 -2.60
CA VAL A 71 -10.28 -16.64 -2.74
C VAL A 71 -10.85 -16.20 -4.09
N THR A 72 -11.75 -15.23 -4.08
CA THR A 72 -12.24 -14.55 -5.29
C THR A 72 -12.00 -13.05 -5.16
N GLN A 73 -11.94 -12.36 -6.30
CA GLN A 73 -11.94 -10.91 -6.35
C GLN A 73 -12.65 -10.43 -7.60
N ASP A 74 -13.74 -9.70 -7.37
CA ASP A 74 -14.54 -9.04 -8.40
C ASP A 74 -14.43 -7.51 -8.27
N ILE A 75 -14.32 -6.82 -9.40
CA ILE A 75 -14.19 -5.34 -9.45
C ILE A 75 -15.43 -4.74 -10.13
N LEU A 76 -16.08 -3.80 -9.44
CA LEU A 76 -17.15 -3.00 -10.02
C LEU A 76 -16.62 -1.65 -10.53
N VAL A 77 -16.89 -1.36 -11.80
CA VAL A 77 -16.43 -0.15 -12.50
C VAL A 77 -17.64 0.69 -12.91
N GLU A 78 -17.62 1.98 -12.58
CA GLU A 78 -18.66 2.93 -12.96
C GLU A 78 -18.78 3.02 -14.49
N GLY A 79 -20.01 3.07 -15.01
CA GLY A 79 -20.29 3.11 -16.45
C GLY A 79 -20.22 1.75 -17.14
N ILE A 80 -19.69 0.71 -16.47
CA ILE A 80 -19.67 -0.68 -16.94
C ILE A 80 -20.62 -1.53 -16.10
N HIS A 81 -20.40 -1.58 -14.79
CA HIS A 81 -21.10 -2.46 -13.86
C HIS A 81 -22.21 -1.76 -13.06
N PHE A 82 -22.13 -0.44 -12.92
CA PHE A 82 -23.14 0.39 -12.26
C PHE A 82 -23.17 1.79 -12.88
N LEU A 83 -24.26 2.52 -12.66
CA LEU A 83 -24.46 3.85 -13.25
C LEU A 83 -23.94 4.98 -12.34
N PRO A 84 -23.53 6.15 -12.88
CA PRO A 84 -22.95 7.29 -12.15
C PRO A 84 -23.79 7.95 -11.03
N ASN A 85 -24.95 7.42 -10.65
CA ASN A 85 -25.78 7.90 -9.53
C ASN A 85 -26.45 6.73 -8.79
N SER A 86 -25.83 5.55 -8.86
CA SER A 86 -26.35 4.35 -8.23
C SER A 86 -26.44 4.53 -6.71
N ASN A 87 -27.50 4.00 -6.10
CA ASN A 87 -27.68 4.07 -4.66
C ASN A 87 -26.46 3.44 -3.93
N PRO A 88 -25.78 4.16 -3.01
CA PRO A 88 -24.54 3.67 -2.42
C PRO A 88 -24.72 2.39 -1.59
N ALA A 89 -25.84 2.24 -0.88
CA ALA A 89 -26.15 1.05 -0.11
C ALA A 89 -26.35 -0.18 -1.03
N LEU A 90 -27.03 0.00 -2.16
CA LEU A 90 -27.19 -1.07 -3.15
C LEU A 90 -25.86 -1.41 -3.86
N LEU A 91 -25.03 -0.40 -4.12
CA LEU A 91 -23.70 -0.60 -4.71
C LEU A 91 -22.79 -1.38 -3.76
N ALA A 92 -22.78 -1.05 -2.47
CA ALA A 92 -22.07 -1.78 -1.43
C ALA A 92 -22.47 -3.27 -1.39
N LYS A 93 -23.78 -3.53 -1.34
CA LYS A 93 -24.32 -4.89 -1.38
C LYS A 93 -23.92 -5.62 -2.65
N LYS A 94 -24.02 -4.96 -3.81
CA LYS A 94 -23.61 -5.54 -5.08
C LYS A 94 -22.12 -5.91 -5.06
N ALA A 95 -21.25 -5.01 -4.59
CA ALA A 95 -19.80 -5.23 -4.53
C ALA A 95 -19.42 -6.45 -3.68
N LEU A 96 -20.11 -6.66 -2.55
CA LEU A 96 -19.88 -7.84 -1.71
C LEU A 96 -20.53 -9.10 -2.33
N ARG A 97 -21.79 -9.01 -2.75
CA ARG A 97 -22.58 -10.18 -3.17
C ARG A 97 -22.10 -10.84 -4.45
N VAL A 98 -21.50 -10.10 -5.39
CA VAL A 98 -20.90 -10.73 -6.59
C VAL A 98 -19.76 -11.68 -6.20
N ASN A 99 -18.87 -11.24 -5.31
CA ASN A 99 -17.81 -12.08 -4.74
C ASN A 99 -18.40 -13.26 -3.91
N LEU A 100 -19.44 -13.02 -3.11
CA LEU A 100 -20.10 -14.12 -2.38
C LEU A 100 -20.74 -15.15 -3.32
N SER A 101 -21.15 -14.74 -4.52
CA SER A 101 -21.69 -15.63 -5.55
C SER A 101 -20.64 -16.62 -6.03
N ASP A 102 -19.41 -16.18 -6.26
CA ASP A 102 -18.33 -17.09 -6.68
C ASP A 102 -17.97 -18.07 -5.57
N LEU A 103 -17.92 -17.59 -4.31
CA LEU A 103 -17.73 -18.48 -3.17
C LEU A 103 -18.83 -19.53 -3.09
N ALA A 104 -20.09 -19.14 -3.33
CA ALA A 104 -21.22 -20.06 -3.35
C ALA A 104 -21.11 -21.07 -4.52
N ALA A 105 -20.67 -20.63 -5.71
CA ALA A 105 -20.45 -21.49 -6.87
C ALA A 105 -19.40 -22.59 -6.57
N MET A 106 -18.41 -22.26 -5.74
CA MET A 106 -17.38 -23.19 -5.28
C MET A 106 -17.78 -24.02 -4.05
N GLY A 107 -19.00 -23.84 -3.53
CA GLY A 107 -19.46 -24.49 -2.30
C GLY A 107 -18.69 -24.06 -1.04
N ALA A 108 -18.05 -22.89 -1.09
CA ALA A 108 -17.22 -22.36 -0.01
C ALA A 108 -18.07 -21.59 1.01
N GLN A 109 -17.74 -21.74 2.29
CA GLN A 109 -18.31 -20.90 3.33
C GLN A 109 -17.56 -19.55 3.38
N PRO A 110 -18.26 -18.39 3.26
CA PRO A 110 -17.62 -17.09 3.38
C PRO A 110 -17.12 -16.84 4.81
N HIS A 111 -15.91 -16.27 4.94
CA HIS A 111 -15.29 -15.95 6.24
C HIS A 111 -15.06 -14.44 6.44
N GLY A 112 -14.82 -13.70 5.36
CA GLY A 112 -14.62 -12.25 5.37
C GLY A 112 -14.15 -11.75 4.01
N TYR A 113 -13.92 -10.44 3.93
CA TYR A 113 -13.55 -9.78 2.68
C TYR A 113 -12.58 -8.62 2.90
N VAL A 114 -11.85 -8.28 1.84
CA VAL A 114 -11.03 -7.07 1.74
C VAL A 114 -11.71 -6.11 0.75
N LEU A 115 -11.83 -4.84 1.12
CA LEU A 115 -12.51 -3.84 0.29
C LEU A 115 -11.50 -2.94 -0.44
N GLY A 116 -11.38 -3.11 -1.75
CA GLY A 116 -10.63 -2.20 -2.62
C GLY A 116 -11.56 -1.23 -3.34
N MET A 117 -11.30 0.08 -3.23
CA MET A 117 -12.14 1.10 -3.87
C MET A 117 -11.31 2.17 -4.57
N SER A 118 -11.69 2.48 -5.80
CA SER A 118 -11.21 3.64 -6.55
C SER A 118 -12.39 4.59 -6.75
N LEU A 119 -12.37 5.74 -6.07
CA LEU A 119 -13.49 6.67 -6.03
C LEU A 119 -13.13 8.00 -6.71
N PRO A 120 -14.09 8.66 -7.41
CA PRO A 120 -13.87 10.00 -7.92
C PRO A 120 -13.71 11.02 -6.78
N GLN A 121 -13.14 12.17 -7.09
CA GLN A 121 -13.20 13.33 -6.19
C GLN A 121 -14.66 13.77 -6.02
N GLY A 122 -15.08 14.12 -4.79
CA GLY A 122 -16.42 14.64 -4.51
C GLY A 122 -17.42 13.67 -3.86
N VAL A 123 -17.00 12.47 -3.44
CA VAL A 123 -17.86 11.57 -2.64
C VAL A 123 -18.17 12.21 -1.27
N THR A 124 -19.46 12.31 -0.94
CA THR A 124 -19.97 12.99 0.27
C THR A 124 -20.00 12.08 1.50
N GLU A 125 -20.16 12.68 2.68
CA GLU A 125 -20.37 11.93 3.94
C GLU A 125 -21.66 11.07 3.90
N ASP A 126 -22.75 11.61 3.33
CA ASP A 126 -23.99 10.86 3.17
C ASP A 126 -23.82 9.62 2.28
N TRP A 127 -23.02 9.73 1.22
CA TRP A 127 -22.70 8.59 0.36
C TRP A 127 -22.00 7.49 1.17
N TRP A 128 -21.01 7.87 2.00
CA TRP A 128 -20.29 6.92 2.85
C TRP A 128 -21.18 6.26 3.88
N LYS A 129 -22.07 7.04 4.49
CA LYS A 129 -23.05 6.52 5.44
C LYS A 129 -23.92 5.45 4.79
N GLU A 130 -24.50 5.74 3.63
CA GLU A 130 -25.35 4.80 2.91
C GLU A 130 -24.57 3.57 2.43
N PHE A 131 -23.37 3.74 1.88
CA PHE A 131 -22.53 2.63 1.45
C PHE A 131 -22.16 1.71 2.63
N SER A 132 -21.73 2.29 3.76
CA SER A 132 -21.38 1.52 4.96
C SER A 132 -22.57 0.81 5.61
N ASN A 133 -23.78 1.40 5.53
CA ASN A 133 -25.01 0.74 5.96
C ASN A 133 -25.32 -0.48 5.10
N GLY A 134 -25.19 -0.36 3.78
CA GLY A 134 -25.35 -1.48 2.85
C GLY A 134 -24.42 -2.65 3.16
N LEU A 135 -23.14 -2.38 3.42
CA LEU A 135 -22.17 -3.41 3.84
C LEU A 135 -22.52 -4.00 5.21
N ARG A 136 -22.93 -3.18 6.18
CA ARG A 136 -23.27 -3.66 7.53
C ARG A 136 -24.43 -4.65 7.52
N GLU A 137 -25.44 -4.38 6.71
CA GLU A 137 -26.57 -5.28 6.52
C GLU A 137 -26.10 -6.65 5.98
N ASP A 138 -25.24 -6.65 4.97
CA ASP A 138 -24.73 -7.91 4.39
C ASP A 138 -23.69 -8.62 5.26
N ASN A 139 -22.87 -7.89 6.01
CA ASN A 139 -21.99 -8.46 7.04
C ASN A 139 -22.81 -9.29 8.04
N THR A 140 -23.95 -8.73 8.48
CA THR A 140 -24.85 -9.41 9.41
C THR A 140 -25.56 -10.58 8.73
N HIS A 141 -26.06 -10.38 7.51
CA HIS A 141 -26.86 -11.39 6.80
C HIS A 141 -26.04 -12.62 6.40
N TYR A 142 -24.82 -12.42 5.90
CA TYR A 142 -23.93 -13.49 5.45
C TYR A 142 -22.89 -13.92 6.49
N ASN A 143 -22.91 -13.30 7.68
CA ASN A 143 -21.94 -13.55 8.76
C ASN A 143 -20.48 -13.40 8.30
N VAL A 144 -20.18 -12.29 7.60
CA VAL A 144 -18.85 -11.96 7.08
C VAL A 144 -18.33 -10.66 7.71
N ASN A 145 -17.02 -10.57 7.87
CA ASN A 145 -16.36 -9.39 8.44
C ASN A 145 -15.46 -8.71 7.41
N LEU A 146 -15.39 -7.38 7.46
CA LEU A 146 -14.37 -6.60 6.77
C LEU A 146 -13.02 -6.83 7.45
N MET A 147 -12.06 -7.39 6.71
CA MET A 147 -10.73 -7.77 7.22
C MET A 147 -9.64 -6.75 6.88
N GLY A 148 -9.94 -5.78 6.02
CA GLY A 148 -9.02 -4.74 5.58
C GLY A 148 -9.50 -4.09 4.29
N GLY A 149 -8.72 -3.16 3.76
CA GLY A 149 -9.06 -2.53 2.49
C GLY A 149 -8.14 -1.38 2.12
N THR A 150 -8.26 -0.95 0.87
CA THR A 150 -7.49 0.17 0.30
C THR A 150 -8.46 1.12 -0.40
N ARG A 151 -8.18 2.41 -0.30
CA ARG A 151 -8.89 3.44 -1.07
C ARG A 151 -7.89 4.22 -1.91
N HIS A 152 -8.22 4.41 -3.18
CA HIS A 152 -7.53 5.32 -4.08
C HIS A 152 -8.47 6.43 -4.55
N LEU A 153 -7.94 7.64 -4.71
CA LEU A 153 -8.57 8.69 -5.50
C LEU A 153 -7.93 8.64 -6.88
N THR A 154 -8.76 8.72 -7.92
CA THR A 154 -8.26 8.78 -9.29
C THR A 154 -7.81 10.21 -9.61
N THR A 155 -6.53 10.38 -9.96
CA THR A 155 -6.03 11.59 -10.61
C THR A 155 -5.18 11.19 -11.82
N ARG A 156 -5.32 11.90 -12.94
CA ARG A 156 -4.48 11.68 -14.13
C ARG A 156 -3.16 12.43 -13.92
N GLY A 157 -2.10 11.69 -13.60
CA GLY A 157 -0.73 12.22 -13.58
C GLY A 157 -0.03 11.99 -14.92
N LEU A 158 0.51 13.05 -15.51
CA LEU A 158 1.52 12.97 -16.57
C LEU A 158 2.87 13.28 -15.91
N ILE A 159 3.84 12.38 -16.01
CA ILE A 159 5.23 12.68 -15.66
C ILE A 159 6.10 12.36 -16.89
N GLU A 160 6.70 13.39 -17.46
CA GLU A 160 7.85 13.32 -18.37
C GLU A 160 9.10 13.75 -17.59
N GLY A 161 10.24 13.04 -17.71
CA GLY A 161 11.54 13.58 -17.28
C GLY A 161 12.59 12.64 -16.65
N GLU A 162 13.78 13.23 -16.49
CA GLU A 162 15.16 12.70 -16.39
C GLU A 162 15.54 11.81 -15.19
N TYR A 163 14.61 11.42 -14.32
CA TYR A 163 14.91 10.69 -13.07
C TYR A 163 14.61 9.20 -13.17
N LEU A 164 15.23 8.49 -14.11
CA LEU A 164 14.90 7.09 -14.43
C LEU A 164 14.98 6.15 -13.21
N THR A 165 15.94 6.33 -12.30
CA THR A 165 16.05 5.50 -11.07
C THR A 165 14.92 5.78 -10.08
N LEU A 166 14.58 7.05 -9.84
CA LEU A 166 13.47 7.42 -8.95
C LEU A 166 12.13 6.98 -9.56
N LYS A 167 11.97 7.14 -10.88
CA LYS A 167 10.82 6.63 -11.62
C LYS A 167 10.72 5.11 -11.56
N TYR A 168 11.83 4.39 -11.70
CA TYR A 168 11.84 2.93 -11.57
C TYR A 168 11.37 2.48 -10.19
N ARG A 169 11.81 3.15 -9.11
CA ARG A 169 11.33 2.86 -7.74
C ARG A 169 9.84 3.14 -7.56
N TYR A 170 9.34 4.19 -8.20
CA TYR A 170 7.91 4.51 -8.22
C TYR A 170 7.09 3.48 -9.02
N ASP A 171 7.57 3.07 -10.20
CA ASP A 171 6.87 2.13 -11.08
C ASP A 171 6.94 0.67 -10.57
N LEU A 172 8.05 0.30 -9.92
CA LEU A 172 8.31 -1.06 -9.43
C LEU A 172 8.88 -1.03 -8.00
N PRO A 173 8.04 -0.73 -6.99
CA PRO A 173 8.43 -0.81 -5.59
C PRO A 173 8.72 -2.26 -5.19
N GLU A 174 9.76 -2.47 -4.38
CA GLU A 174 10.13 -3.80 -3.88
C GLU A 174 9.55 -4.02 -2.47
N PRO A 175 8.56 -4.92 -2.29
CA PRO A 175 7.94 -5.14 -0.99
C PRO A 175 8.89 -5.86 -0.02
N ARG A 176 8.92 -5.40 1.24
CA ARG A 176 9.88 -5.84 2.28
C ARG A 176 9.47 -7.11 3.02
N ILE A 177 9.07 -8.14 2.27
CA ILE A 177 8.46 -9.36 2.83
C ILE A 177 9.40 -10.05 3.82
N THR A 178 10.66 -10.30 3.44
CA THR A 178 11.63 -11.03 4.29
C THR A 178 11.99 -10.23 5.53
N LEU A 179 12.19 -8.92 5.40
CA LEU A 179 12.45 -8.05 6.54
C LEU A 179 11.25 -8.03 7.49
N GLY A 180 10.06 -7.76 6.95
CA GLY A 180 8.79 -7.75 7.68
C GLY A 180 8.57 -9.03 8.49
N SER A 181 8.84 -10.19 7.86
CA SER A 181 8.73 -11.50 8.53
C SER A 181 9.73 -11.70 9.67
N LYS A 182 10.93 -11.11 9.62
CA LYS A 182 11.92 -11.22 10.72
C LYS A 182 11.64 -10.22 11.84
N ILE A 183 11.31 -8.97 11.48
CA ILE A 183 11.10 -7.90 12.46
C ILE A 183 9.78 -8.02 13.21
N CYS A 184 8.76 -8.69 12.68
CA CYS A 184 7.46 -8.82 13.34
C CYS A 184 7.54 -9.46 14.74
N SER A 185 8.57 -10.26 15.00
CA SER A 185 8.82 -10.90 16.29
C SER A 185 9.41 -9.96 17.36
N ILE A 186 9.94 -8.80 16.96
CA ILE A 186 10.66 -7.86 17.83
C ILE A 186 10.12 -6.43 17.79
N ALA A 187 9.39 -6.07 16.72
CA ALA A 187 8.73 -4.79 16.58
C ALA A 187 7.48 -4.74 17.46
N SER A 188 7.27 -3.61 18.13
CA SER A 188 6.04 -3.35 18.88
C SER A 188 4.87 -2.88 18.01
N ALA A 189 5.16 -2.30 16.83
CA ALA A 189 4.20 -1.94 15.79
C ALA A 189 4.95 -1.77 14.47
N CYS A 190 4.31 -2.04 13.34
CA CYS A 190 4.88 -1.93 12.01
C CYS A 190 3.79 -1.47 11.03
N ILE A 191 4.18 -0.69 10.02
CA ILE A 191 3.34 -0.24 8.91
C ILE A 191 4.23 -0.08 7.67
N ASP A 192 3.69 -0.29 6.48
CA ASP A 192 4.33 0.12 5.24
C ASP A 192 4.17 1.64 5.03
N ILE A 193 5.06 2.23 4.23
CA ILE A 193 5.04 3.65 3.88
C ILE A 193 4.42 3.81 2.51
N SER A 194 3.13 4.12 2.45
CA SER A 194 2.36 4.26 1.21
C SER A 194 1.81 5.66 1.01
N ASP A 195 1.39 6.34 2.07
CA ASP A 195 0.91 7.73 2.03
C ASP A 195 1.98 8.75 2.47
N GLY A 196 3.11 8.23 2.95
CA GLY A 196 4.29 8.98 3.34
C GLY A 196 4.61 8.86 4.81
N LEU A 197 5.91 8.86 5.11
CA LEU A 197 6.47 8.43 6.40
C LEU A 197 5.78 9.05 7.61
N VAL A 198 5.58 10.37 7.59
CA VAL A 198 5.00 11.10 8.73
C VAL A 198 3.51 10.75 8.94
N GLN A 199 2.78 10.51 7.84
CA GLN A 199 1.38 10.12 7.90
C GLN A 199 1.24 8.70 8.44
N ASP A 200 2.04 7.76 7.96
CA ASP A 200 1.95 6.35 8.34
C ASP A 200 2.44 6.10 9.77
N ILE A 201 3.49 6.80 10.24
CA ILE A 201 3.83 6.85 11.67
C ILE A 201 2.65 7.43 12.49
N GLY A 202 1.93 8.40 11.93
CA GLY A 202 0.73 8.97 12.53
C GLY A 202 -0.39 7.93 12.75
N HIS A 203 -0.52 6.95 11.86
CA HIS A 203 -1.45 5.83 12.00
C HIS A 203 -1.04 4.94 13.19
N ILE A 204 0.23 4.55 13.29
CA ILE A 204 0.76 3.81 14.46
C ILE A 204 0.47 4.57 15.76
N CYS A 205 0.79 5.86 15.79
CA CYS A 205 0.62 6.71 16.97
C CYS A 205 -0.84 6.78 17.42
N ARG A 206 -1.78 6.96 16.48
CA ARG A 206 -3.21 7.06 16.77
C ARG A 206 -3.77 5.75 17.33
N LEU A 207 -3.46 4.62 16.69
CA LEU A 207 -3.93 3.30 17.13
C LEU A 207 -3.32 2.89 18.48
N SER A 208 -2.11 3.38 18.78
CA SER A 208 -1.39 3.06 20.03
C SER A 208 -1.59 4.10 21.14
N ASN A 209 -2.36 5.18 20.90
CA ASN A 209 -2.55 6.31 21.81
C ASN A 209 -1.23 6.92 22.35
N VAL A 210 -0.28 7.15 21.45
CA VAL A 210 1.04 7.77 21.71
C VAL A 210 1.33 8.83 20.66
N GLY A 211 2.50 9.48 20.74
CA GLY A 211 3.05 10.30 19.67
C GLY A 211 4.47 9.90 19.30
N ALA A 212 5.05 10.64 18.35
CA ALA A 212 6.40 10.40 17.87
C ALA A 212 7.19 11.70 17.69
N ARG A 213 8.48 11.66 18.02
CA ARG A 213 9.47 12.65 17.60
C ARG A 213 10.26 12.05 16.46
N VAL A 214 10.18 12.66 15.27
CA VAL A 214 10.89 12.23 14.07
C VAL A 214 11.92 13.31 13.70
N HIS A 215 13.13 12.88 13.37
CA HIS A 215 14.24 13.75 13.01
C HIS A 215 14.43 13.73 11.50
N LEU A 216 14.18 14.87 10.85
CA LEU A 216 14.18 15.01 9.40
C LEU A 216 15.55 14.64 8.79
N ASP A 217 16.61 15.05 9.46
CA ASP A 217 18.00 14.80 9.09
C ASP A 217 18.43 13.33 9.25
N GLN A 218 17.65 12.52 9.96
CA GLN A 218 17.87 11.09 10.12
C GLN A 218 17.09 10.24 9.11
N ILE A 219 16.11 10.82 8.41
CA ILE A 219 15.32 10.09 7.41
C ILE A 219 16.26 9.65 6.28
N PRO A 220 16.32 8.35 5.98
CA PRO A 220 17.23 7.85 4.96
C PRO A 220 16.72 8.28 3.56
N ILE A 221 17.52 9.05 2.83
CA ILE A 221 17.24 9.49 1.45
C ILE A 221 18.21 8.86 0.45
N SER A 222 17.75 8.56 -0.77
CA SER A 222 18.58 8.00 -1.86
C SER A 222 19.62 9.00 -2.35
N ASP A 223 20.66 8.51 -3.03
CA ASP A 223 21.70 9.40 -3.54
C ASP A 223 21.13 10.30 -4.64
N GLU A 224 20.21 9.76 -5.45
CA GLU A 224 19.42 10.47 -6.46
C GLU A 224 18.46 11.48 -5.81
N ALA A 225 17.73 11.09 -4.76
CA ALA A 225 16.87 12.01 -4.02
C ALA A 225 17.68 13.12 -3.34
N ARG A 226 18.88 12.80 -2.84
CA ARG A 226 19.80 13.80 -2.30
C ARG A 226 20.30 14.74 -3.38
N ASP A 227 20.56 14.26 -4.59
CA ASP A 227 20.96 15.09 -5.71
C ASP A 227 19.85 16.04 -6.18
N VAL A 228 18.61 15.54 -6.23
CA VAL A 228 17.42 16.38 -6.44
C VAL A 228 17.33 17.50 -5.39
N LEU A 229 17.51 17.15 -4.11
CA LEU A 229 17.47 18.11 -3.00
C LEU A 229 18.59 19.14 -3.03
N ARG A 230 19.78 18.82 -3.56
CA ARG A 230 20.86 19.80 -3.72
C ARG A 230 20.45 20.94 -4.65
N HIS A 231 19.70 20.61 -5.70
CA HIS A 231 19.22 21.58 -6.69
C HIS A 231 17.87 22.20 -6.30
N ASN A 232 17.08 21.51 -5.47
CA ASN A 232 15.70 21.87 -5.11
C ASN A 232 15.44 21.61 -3.60
N PRO A 233 16.08 22.36 -2.68
CA PRO A 233 16.03 22.09 -1.24
C PRO A 233 14.62 22.20 -0.64
N GLU A 234 13.72 22.95 -1.27
CA GLU A 234 12.32 23.09 -0.89
C GLU A 234 11.50 21.79 -1.01
N LEU A 235 11.99 20.80 -1.76
CA LEU A 235 11.32 19.50 -1.92
C LEU A 235 11.45 18.58 -0.70
N ILE A 236 12.17 18.99 0.34
CA ILE A 236 12.39 18.17 1.54
C ILE A 236 11.09 17.80 2.25
N GLU A 237 10.10 18.70 2.29
CA GLU A 237 8.78 18.38 2.84
C GLU A 237 8.08 17.32 2.01
N ARG A 238 8.18 17.39 0.68
CA ARG A 238 7.63 16.40 -0.25
C ARG A 238 8.29 15.03 -0.16
N ILE A 239 9.57 14.95 0.21
CA ILE A 239 10.23 13.64 0.42
C ILE A 239 9.72 12.98 1.71
N CYS A 240 9.32 13.76 2.71
CA CYS A 240 8.87 13.21 4.00
C CYS A 240 7.35 13.01 4.10
N SER A 241 6.61 13.62 3.18
CA SER A 241 5.16 13.51 3.02
C SER A 241 4.75 12.85 1.72
N GLY A 242 5.69 12.55 0.83
CA GLY A 242 5.45 11.80 -0.39
C GLY A 242 5.19 10.33 -0.06
N GLY A 243 4.29 9.71 -0.81
CA GLY A 243 3.94 8.30 -0.70
C GLY A 243 4.61 7.44 -1.77
N ASP A 244 4.10 6.23 -1.95
CA ASP A 244 4.55 5.21 -2.92
C ASP A 244 6.02 4.74 -2.71
N ASP A 245 6.54 4.83 -1.48
CA ASP A 245 7.86 4.28 -1.12
C ASP A 245 7.81 2.76 -0.91
N TYR A 246 6.73 2.26 -0.30
CA TYR A 246 6.51 0.86 0.12
C TYR A 246 7.62 0.26 0.99
N GLU A 247 8.39 1.12 1.66
CA GLU A 247 9.34 0.77 2.71
C GLU A 247 8.61 0.45 4.02
N LEU A 248 9.31 -0.07 5.04
CA LEU A 248 8.71 -0.33 6.36
C LEU A 248 9.07 0.78 7.38
N ALA A 249 8.06 1.27 8.09
CA ALA A 249 8.22 2.03 9.32
C ALA A 249 7.75 1.19 10.52
N PHE A 250 8.60 1.05 11.52
CA PHE A 250 8.26 0.26 12.71
C PHE A 250 8.82 0.86 14.00
N THR A 251 8.30 0.36 15.11
CA THR A 251 8.74 0.75 16.45
C THR A 251 9.28 -0.44 17.20
N SER A 252 10.30 -0.24 18.02
CA SER A 252 10.89 -1.29 18.86
C SER A 252 11.36 -0.72 20.20
N ALA A 253 11.61 -1.59 21.18
CA ALA A 253 12.33 -1.18 22.38
C ALA A 253 13.82 -0.94 22.02
N ALA A 254 14.44 0.08 22.62
CA ALA A 254 15.84 0.42 22.33
C ALA A 254 16.83 -0.74 22.56
N GLU A 255 16.50 -1.66 23.47
CA GLU A 255 17.28 -2.88 23.73
C GLU A 255 17.30 -3.85 22.53
N ASN A 256 16.31 -3.81 21.64
CA ASN A 256 16.25 -4.64 20.44
C ASN A 256 17.11 -4.09 19.29
N HIS A 257 17.67 -2.88 19.42
CA HIS A 257 18.39 -2.20 18.33
C HIS A 257 19.51 -3.06 17.75
N THR A 258 20.35 -3.66 18.60
CA THR A 258 21.44 -4.54 18.14
C THR A 258 20.92 -5.73 17.33
N GLN A 259 19.82 -6.35 17.78
CA GLN A 259 19.22 -7.48 17.07
C GLN A 259 18.64 -7.06 15.71
N ILE A 260 18.02 -5.88 15.65
CA ILE A 260 17.48 -5.34 14.39
C ILE A 260 18.61 -5.06 13.40
N MET A 261 19.71 -4.46 13.85
CA MET A 261 20.87 -4.20 12.99
C MET A 261 21.53 -5.49 12.49
N LEU A 262 21.54 -6.56 13.29
CA LEU A 262 22.01 -7.89 12.84
C LEU A 262 21.09 -8.48 11.77
N ILE A 263 19.77 -8.40 11.95
CA ILE A 263 18.78 -8.83 10.94
C ILE A 263 18.95 -8.04 9.64
N ALA A 264 19.10 -6.72 9.74
CA ALA A 264 19.28 -5.84 8.60
C ALA A 264 20.55 -6.19 7.81
N ALA A 265 21.66 -6.42 8.52
CA ALA A 265 22.93 -6.82 7.93
C ALA A 265 22.86 -8.19 7.24
N ASP A 266 22.24 -9.19 7.88
CA ASP A 266 22.00 -10.53 7.31
C ASP A 266 21.20 -10.47 6.00
N LEU A 267 20.22 -9.57 5.93
CA LEU A 267 19.38 -9.37 4.76
C LEU A 267 19.98 -8.39 3.72
N GLY A 268 21.11 -7.74 4.03
CA GLY A 268 21.72 -6.73 3.16
C GLY A 268 20.93 -5.43 3.01
N VAL A 269 19.97 -5.15 3.91
CA VAL A 269 19.12 -3.96 3.89
C VAL A 269 19.59 -2.91 4.90
N LYS A 270 19.29 -1.62 4.67
CA LYS A 270 19.66 -0.55 5.59
C LYS A 270 18.49 -0.14 6.46
N VAL A 271 18.52 -0.48 7.74
CA VAL A 271 17.59 0.06 8.75
C VAL A 271 18.20 1.30 9.41
N THR A 272 17.40 2.35 9.59
CA THR A 272 17.82 3.64 10.15
C THR A 272 16.85 4.07 11.24
N LYS A 273 17.35 4.35 12.44
CA LYS A 273 16.57 5.02 13.47
C LYS A 273 16.33 6.47 13.07
N VAL A 274 15.06 6.86 12.97
CA VAL A 274 14.63 8.22 12.58
C VAL A 274 13.95 8.97 13.72
N GLY A 275 13.73 8.33 14.88
CA GLY A 275 12.95 8.95 15.93
C GLY A 275 12.72 8.13 17.18
N THR A 276 11.81 8.62 18.01
CA THR A 276 11.39 7.99 19.28
C THR A 276 9.90 8.18 19.52
N ILE A 277 9.27 7.19 20.15
CA ILE A 277 7.88 7.29 20.62
C ILE A 277 7.83 8.05 21.94
N VAL A 278 6.82 8.91 22.09
CA VAL A 278 6.58 9.75 23.27
C VAL A 278 5.14 9.62 23.75
N ALA A 279 4.89 9.92 25.03
CA ALA A 279 3.57 9.83 25.62
C ALA A 279 2.56 10.85 25.05
N GLN A 280 3.04 12.03 24.65
CA GLN A 280 2.16 13.08 24.13
C GLN A 280 1.69 12.73 22.71
N PRO A 281 0.36 12.70 22.44
CA PRO A 281 -0.17 12.34 21.13
C PRO A 281 0.29 13.25 19.98
N GLY A 282 0.38 12.64 18.79
CA GLY A 282 0.72 13.31 17.54
C GLY A 282 2.19 13.17 17.12
N VAL A 283 2.46 13.39 15.83
CA VAL A 283 3.82 13.32 15.26
C VAL A 283 4.41 14.72 15.19
N ARG A 284 5.63 14.88 15.69
CA ARG A 284 6.40 16.13 15.60
C ARG A 284 7.70 15.85 14.85
N VAL A 285 7.94 16.64 13.82
CA VAL A 285 9.15 16.56 13.00
C VAL A 285 10.13 17.64 13.46
N TYR A 286 11.39 17.28 13.62
CA TYR A 286 12.47 18.15 14.08
C TYR A 286 13.53 18.29 12.99
N ASP A 287 14.10 19.48 12.85
CA ASP A 287 15.30 19.71 12.05
C ASP A 287 16.58 19.27 12.79
N SER A 288 17.73 19.38 12.12
CA SER A 288 19.04 19.08 12.70
C SER A 288 19.45 20.01 13.85
N LYS A 289 18.76 21.14 14.03
CA LYS A 289 18.95 22.10 15.13
C LYS A 289 18.01 21.81 16.31
N GLY A 290 17.14 20.80 16.20
CA GLY A 290 16.14 20.45 17.21
C GLY A 290 14.91 21.37 17.22
N SER A 291 14.71 22.20 16.20
CA SER A 291 13.52 23.04 16.04
C SER A 291 12.39 22.24 15.38
N ILE A 292 11.15 22.48 15.82
CA ILE A 292 9.98 21.82 15.23
C ILE A 292 9.73 22.39 13.83
N ILE A 293 9.68 21.51 12.84
CA ILE A 293 9.25 21.84 11.49
C ILE A 293 7.74 21.65 11.41
N ARG A 294 7.03 22.70 10.97
CA ARG A 294 5.61 22.61 10.65
C ARG A 294 5.49 22.24 9.18
N LEU A 295 5.30 20.95 8.90
CA LEU A 295 5.03 20.49 7.55
C LEU A 295 3.76 21.16 7.02
N THR A 296 3.90 21.88 5.90
CA THR A 296 2.77 22.49 5.19
C THR A 296 2.10 21.49 4.26
N HIS A 297 2.87 20.51 3.80
CA HIS A 297 2.42 19.36 3.03
C HIS A 297 2.26 18.17 3.96
N HIS A 298 1.01 17.85 4.27
CA HIS A 298 0.70 16.59 4.96
C HIS A 298 0.80 15.45 3.93
N GLY A 299 1.03 14.22 4.41
CA GLY A 299 1.03 13.02 3.57
C GLY A 299 -0.19 12.95 2.65
N TYR A 300 -0.16 12.03 1.68
CA TYR A 300 -1.27 11.93 0.74
C TYR A 300 -2.60 11.80 1.50
N ARG A 301 -3.39 12.85 1.46
CA ARG A 301 -4.68 12.93 2.11
C ARG A 301 -5.70 13.17 1.02
N HIS A 302 -6.62 12.24 0.92
CA HIS A 302 -7.85 12.50 0.21
C HIS A 302 -8.53 13.74 0.81
N ARG A 303 -8.58 14.84 0.05
CA ARG A 303 -9.35 16.03 0.42
C ARG A 303 -10.78 15.84 -0.07
N PHE A 304 -11.72 16.04 0.83
CA PHE A 304 -13.16 16.08 0.57
C PHE A 304 -13.58 17.53 0.34
#